data_AF-A0A3A0BWL7-F1
#
_entry.id   AF-A0A3A0BWL7-F1
#
_cell.length_a   1.000
_cell.length_b   1.000
_cell.length_c   1.000
_cell.angle_alpha   90.00
_cell.angle_beta   90.00
_cell.angle_gamma   90.00
#
_symmetry.space_group_name_H-M   'P 1'
#
loop_
_entity.id
_entity.type
_entity.pdbx_description
1 polymer ?
#
loop_
_entity_poly.entity_id
_entity_poly.type
_entity_poly.pdbx_seq_one_letter_code
_entity_poly.pdbx_strand_id
1 'polypeptide(L)'
;GDCHGYFLVATGGADIMTDPILNVWDLMALIPVVEGAGGRITDWQGRDPLGGSGSVATNGTLHDEVIRLLNPGSRTAGAAAPGAGPA
;
A
#
# COMPACT_ATOMS: atom_id res chain seq x y z
N GLY A 1 -7.38 16.01 3.31
CA GLY A 1 -7.10 14.57 3.13
C GLY A 1 -8.17 13.85 3.89
N ASP A 2 -8.84 12.93 3.22
CA ASP A 2 -9.99 12.09 3.61
C ASP A 2 -10.35 11.36 2.28
N CYS A 3 -11.64 11.12 1.98
CA CYS A 3 -12.11 10.55 0.72
C CYS A 3 -11.57 11.25 -0.56
N HIS A 4 -11.34 12.57 -0.53
CA HIS A 4 -10.85 13.31 -1.70
C HIS A 4 -9.43 12.87 -2.13
N GLY A 5 -8.57 12.47 -1.19
CA GLY A 5 -7.23 11.99 -1.53
C GLY A 5 -7.29 10.68 -2.31
N TYR A 6 -8.15 9.76 -1.87
CA TYR A 6 -8.42 8.50 -2.58
C TYR A 6 -9.07 8.74 -3.94
N PHE A 7 -9.96 9.73 -4.05
CA PHE A 7 -10.51 10.16 -5.33
C PHE A 7 -9.43 10.64 -6.30
N LEU A 8 -8.48 11.45 -5.83
CA LEU A 8 -7.36 11.90 -6.66
C LEU A 8 -6.48 10.73 -7.11
N VAL A 9 -6.24 9.74 -6.25
CA VAL A 9 -5.53 8.50 -6.64
C VAL A 9 -6.31 7.73 -7.71
N ALA A 10 -7.60 7.48 -7.49
CA ALA A 10 -8.44 6.72 -8.42
C ALA A 10 -8.65 7.42 -9.77
N THR A 11 -8.49 8.74 -9.84
CA THR A 11 -8.63 9.53 -11.08
C THR A 11 -7.31 9.93 -11.71
N GLY A 12 -6.17 9.54 -11.12
CA GLY A 12 -4.83 9.90 -11.62
C GLY A 12 -4.42 11.36 -11.35
N GLY A 13 -5.14 12.07 -10.47
CA GLY A 13 -4.77 13.41 -10.01
C GLY A 13 -3.71 13.41 -8.89
N ALA A 14 -3.45 12.26 -8.26
CA ALA A 14 -2.38 12.05 -7.30
C ALA A 14 -1.84 10.61 -7.39
N ASP A 15 -0.57 10.40 -7.03
CA ASP A 15 0.05 9.08 -7.09
C ASP A 15 -0.05 8.29 -5.77
N ILE A 16 -0.13 9.00 -4.63
CA ILE A 16 -0.07 8.42 -3.29
C ILE A 16 -1.05 9.18 -2.37
N MET A 17 -1.83 8.42 -1.60
CA MET A 17 -2.62 8.89 -0.46
C MET A 17 -2.34 7.97 0.73
N THR A 18 -2.12 8.55 1.90
CA THR A 18 -1.96 7.80 3.15
C THR A 18 -2.88 8.37 4.20
N ASP A 19 -3.48 7.49 4.99
CA ASP A 19 -4.32 7.88 6.12
C ASP A 19 -3.97 7.05 7.36
N PRO A 20 -3.50 7.67 8.45
CA PRO A 20 -3.05 6.94 9.64
C PRO A 20 -4.17 6.27 10.42
N ILE A 21 -5.41 6.80 10.36
CA ILE A 21 -6.52 6.34 11.18
C ILE A 21 -7.79 6.30 10.33
N LEU A 22 -8.26 5.09 10.01
CA LEU A 22 -9.52 4.86 9.32
C LEU A 22 -10.34 3.80 10.02
N ASN A 23 -11.66 3.96 10.00
CA ASN A 23 -12.54 2.89 10.41
C ASN A 23 -12.83 1.96 9.23
N VAL A 24 -13.25 0.73 9.54
CA VAL A 24 -13.58 -0.28 8.53
C VAL A 24 -14.65 0.23 7.56
N TRP A 25 -15.65 0.99 8.04
CA TRP A 25 -16.71 1.53 7.17
C TRP A 25 -16.22 2.58 6.18
N ASP A 26 -15.12 3.26 6.46
CA ASP A 26 -14.49 4.20 5.52
C ASP A 26 -13.77 3.40 4.42
N LEU A 27 -13.01 2.38 4.80
CA LEU A 27 -12.23 1.54 3.88
C LEU A 27 -13.08 0.70 2.92
N MET A 28 -14.21 0.17 3.39
CA MET A 28 -15.08 -0.70 2.59
C MET A 28 -15.54 -0.06 1.27
N ALA A 29 -15.76 1.26 1.26
CA ALA A 29 -16.12 1.98 0.04
C ALA A 29 -14.89 2.31 -0.83
N LEU A 30 -13.73 2.54 -0.21
CA LEU A 30 -12.51 2.96 -0.90
C LEU A 30 -11.82 1.83 -1.65
N ILE A 31 -11.81 0.62 -1.08
CA ILE A 31 -11.13 -0.56 -1.65
C ILE A 31 -11.58 -0.83 -3.10
N PRO A 32 -12.87 -1.10 -3.38
CA PRO A 32 -13.29 -1.42 -4.75
C PRO A 32 -13.13 -0.23 -5.72
N VAL A 33 -13.17 1.01 -5.23
CA VAL A 33 -12.98 2.21 -6.07
C VAL A 33 -11.52 2.35 -6.49
N VAL A 34 -10.59 2.23 -5.55
CA VAL A 34 -9.15 2.36 -5.82
C VAL A 34 -8.67 1.19 -6.68
N GLU A 35 -9.04 -0.04 -6.31
CA GLU A 35 -8.65 -1.24 -7.07
C GLU A 35 -9.31 -1.29 -8.46
N GLY A 36 -10.59 -0.90 -8.56
CA GLY A 36 -11.31 -0.81 -9.83
C GLY A 36 -10.73 0.22 -10.79
N ALA A 37 -10.07 1.25 -10.27
CA ALA A 37 -9.32 2.23 -11.05
C ALA A 37 -7.90 1.76 -11.44
N GLY A 38 -7.50 0.55 -11.04
CA GLY A 38 -6.14 0.02 -11.26
C GLY A 38 -5.11 0.47 -10.23
N GLY A 39 -5.54 1.17 -9.18
CA GLY A 39 -4.71 1.50 -8.02
C GLY A 39 -4.55 0.32 -7.07
N ARG A 40 -3.81 0.54 -5.98
CA ARG A 40 -3.59 -0.47 -4.94
C ARG A 40 -3.69 0.15 -3.57
N ILE A 41 -4.39 -0.52 -2.65
CA ILE A 41 -4.64 -0.06 -1.29
C ILE A 41 -4.34 -1.17 -0.27
N THR A 42 -3.58 -0.85 0.77
CA THR A 42 -3.13 -1.81 1.79
C THR A 42 -3.05 -1.16 3.17
N ASP A 43 -2.78 -1.96 4.19
CA ASP A 43 -2.29 -1.43 5.47
C ASP A 43 -0.88 -0.82 5.31
N TRP A 44 -0.37 -0.25 6.40
CA TRP A 44 0.97 0.35 6.49
C TRP A 44 2.14 -0.61 6.20
N GLN A 45 1.88 -1.91 6.16
CA GLN A 45 2.87 -2.96 5.90
C GLN A 45 2.66 -3.65 4.55
N GLY A 46 1.77 -3.14 3.69
CA GLY A 46 1.51 -3.71 2.37
C GLY A 46 0.62 -4.96 2.40
N ARG A 47 -0.10 -5.22 3.50
CA ARG A 47 -1.01 -6.37 3.66
C ARG A 47 -2.46 -5.92 3.50
N ASP A 48 -3.40 -6.81 3.82
CA ASP A 48 -4.83 -6.54 3.78
C ASP A 48 -5.17 -5.16 4.39
N PRO A 49 -5.81 -4.25 3.63
CA PRO A 49 -6.19 -2.92 4.13
C PRO A 49 -7.09 -2.95 5.37
N LEU A 50 -7.81 -4.05 5.61
CA LEU A 50 -8.69 -4.21 6.78
C LEU A 50 -7.96 -4.68 8.04
N GLY A 51 -6.71 -5.12 7.91
CA GLY A 51 -5.90 -5.60 9.04
C GLY A 51 -5.20 -4.50 9.83
N GLY A 52 -5.19 -3.26 9.32
CA GLY A 52 -4.48 -2.12 9.90
C GLY A 52 -5.38 -1.06 10.52
N SER A 53 -4.77 -0.09 11.20
CA SER A 53 -5.47 1.09 11.73
C SER A 53 -5.72 2.18 10.69
N GLY A 54 -5.12 2.06 9.51
CA GLY A 54 -5.16 3.05 8.44
C GLY A 54 -4.66 2.41 7.14
N SER A 55 -4.53 3.21 6.09
CA SER A 55 -4.19 2.70 4.76
C SER A 55 -3.21 3.55 3.96
N VAL A 56 -2.56 2.87 3.03
CA VAL A 56 -1.75 3.44 1.96
C VAL A 56 -2.42 3.09 0.64
N ALA A 57 -2.82 4.09 -0.13
CA ALA A 57 -3.35 3.94 -1.49
C ALA A 57 -2.39 4.56 -2.50
N THR A 58 -2.15 3.89 -3.62
CA THR A 58 -1.30 4.39 -4.70
C THR A 58 -1.90 4.10 -6.07
N ASN A 59 -1.27 4.68 -7.11
CA ASN A 59 -1.54 4.37 -8.52
C ASN A 59 -1.22 2.91 -8.95
N GLY A 60 -0.91 2.02 -8.01
CA GLY A 60 -0.55 0.62 -8.26
C GLY A 60 0.94 0.42 -8.48
N THR A 61 1.54 1.07 -9.48
CA THR A 61 2.94 0.83 -9.88
C THR A 61 3.96 1.22 -8.80
N LEU A 62 3.66 2.26 -8.01
CA LEU A 62 4.55 2.75 -6.95
C LEU A 62 4.38 2.01 -5.61
N HIS A 63 3.40 1.12 -5.50
CA HIS A 63 2.94 0.64 -4.20
C HIS A 63 4.03 -0.05 -3.38
N ASP A 64 4.75 -1.00 -3.98
CA ASP A 64 5.78 -1.77 -3.27
C ASP A 64 6.97 -0.90 -2.84
N GLU A 65 7.33 0.09 -3.66
CA GLU A 65 8.36 1.07 -3.31
C GLU A 65 7.93 1.97 -2.15
N VAL A 66 6.69 2.46 -2.18
CA VAL A 66 6.14 3.27 -1.09
C VAL A 66 6.13 2.48 0.23
N ILE A 67 5.64 1.24 0.23
CA ILE A 67 5.66 0.39 1.42
C ILE A 67 7.09 0.15 1.92
N ARG A 68 8.05 -0.10 1.02
CA ARG A 68 9.47 -0.27 1.38
C ARG A 68 10.05 0.99 2.02
N LEU A 69 9.74 2.18 1.49
CA LEU A 69 10.24 3.46 2.02
C LEU A 69 9.61 3.81 3.37
N LEU A 70 8.34 3.47 3.57
CA LEU A 70 7.64 3.65 4.85
C LEU A 70 8.13 2.67 5.93
N ASN A 71 8.77 1.56 5.53
CA ASN A 71 9.27 0.53 6.43
C ASN A 71 10.80 0.29 6.25
N PRO A 72 11.67 1.28 6.52
CA PRO A 72 13.10 1.20 6.21
C PRO A 72 13.87 0.09 6.98
N GLY A 73 13.26 -0.51 8.02
CA GLY A 73 13.84 -1.60 8.81
C GLY A 73 13.38 -3.01 8.41
N SER A 74 12.36 -3.16 7.57
CA SER A 74 11.91 -4.46 7.08
C SER A 74 12.78 -4.89 5.90
N ARG A 75 13.92 -5.54 6.18
CA ARG A 75 14.62 -6.27 5.11
C ARG A 75 13.67 -7.32 4.56
N THR A 76 13.31 -7.21 3.28
CA THR A 76 12.63 -8.25 2.52
C THR A 76 13.44 -9.55 2.66
N ALA A 77 12.89 -10.54 3.35
CA ALA A 77 13.40 -11.90 3.32
C ALA A 77 13.17 -12.43 1.89
N GLY A 78 14.16 -12.28 1.00
CA GLY A 78 13.97 -12.64 -0.40
C GLY A 78 15.09 -12.24 -1.35
N ALA A 79 16.33 -12.60 -1.04
CA ALA A 79 17.37 -12.84 -2.04
C ALA A 79 18.35 -13.86 -1.45
N ALA A 80 18.17 -15.15 -1.77
CA ALA A 80 19.14 -16.18 -1.46
C ALA A 80 20.47 -15.82 -2.14
N ALA A 81 21.53 -15.68 -1.36
CA ALA A 81 22.88 -15.53 -1.89
C ALA A 81 23.29 -16.83 -2.62
N PRO A 82 23.88 -16.76 -3.83
CA PRO A 82 24.34 -17.94 -4.51
C PRO A 82 25.65 -18.44 -3.88
N GLY A 83 25.65 -19.71 -3.45
CA GLY A 83 26.84 -20.55 -3.42
C GLY A 83 27.68 -20.54 -2.15
N ALA A 84 27.45 -21.54 -1.30
CA ALA A 84 28.52 -22.19 -0.53
C ALA A 84 28.29 -23.70 -0.61
N GLY A 85 29.05 -24.37 -1.49
CA GLY A 85 29.11 -25.83 -1.54
C GLY A 85 29.91 -26.38 -0.35
N PRO A 86 29.61 -27.59 0.14
CA PRO A 86 30.26 -28.12 1.33
C PRO A 86 31.70 -28.60 1.02
N ALA A 87 32.59 -28.34 1.97
CA ALA A 87 33.90 -28.98 2.12
C ALA A 87 33.76 -30.32 2.87
#